data_AF-A0A964H5R8-F1
#
_entry.id   AF-A0A964H5R8-F1
#
_cell.length_a   1.000
_cell.length_b   1.000
_cell.length_c   1.000
_cell.angle_alpha   90.00
_cell.angle_beta   90.00
_cell.angle_gamma   90.00
#
_symmetry.space_group_name_H-M   'P 1'
#
loop_
_entity.id
_entity.type
_entity.pdbx_description
1 polymer ?
#
loop_
_entity_poly.entity_id
_entity_poly.type
_entity_poly.pdbx_seq_one_letter_code
_entity_poly.pdbx_strand_id
1 'polypeptide(L)' 'MGKEITLAYGGGGEETQKLIKDLFYRYFENPILLRGEDSGILPPLEGEIAFT' A
#
# COMPACT_ATOMS: atom_id res chain seq x y z
N MET A 1 -7.77 -9.72 22.47
CA MET A 1 -7.69 -10.19 21.06
C MET A 1 -6.34 -9.77 20.50
N GLY A 2 -5.55 -10.71 19.98
CA GLY A 2 -4.17 -10.47 19.56
C GLY A 2 -4.05 -9.64 18.28
N LYS A 3 -2.88 -9.00 18.10
CA LYS A 3 -2.45 -8.35 16.85
C LYS A 3 -2.03 -9.42 15.82
N GLU A 4 -2.94 -10.31 15.48
CA GLU A 4 -2.66 -11.45 14.60
C GLU A 4 -3.14 -11.16 13.19
N ILE A 5 -2.33 -11.55 12.19
CA ILE A 5 -2.77 -11.51 10.80
C ILE A 5 -3.68 -12.71 10.56
N THR A 6 -4.90 -12.45 10.12
CA THR A 6 -5.90 -13.46 9.75
C THR A 6 -6.01 -13.60 8.23
N LEU A 7 -6.64 -14.68 7.75
CA LEU A 7 -6.92 -14.87 6.32
C LEU A 7 -7.77 -13.73 5.73
N ALA A 8 -8.64 -13.11 6.52
CA ALA A 8 -9.51 -12.02 6.06
C ALA A 8 -8.70 -10.82 5.53
N TYR A 9 -7.51 -10.57 6.08
CA TYR A 9 -6.63 -9.50 5.61
C TYR A 9 -6.02 -9.75 4.22
N GLY A 10 -6.00 -10.99 3.74
CA GLY A 10 -5.57 -11.34 2.38
C GLY A 10 -6.72 -11.48 1.37
N GLY A 11 -7.97 -11.31 1.79
CA GLY A 11 -9.15 -11.55 0.95
C GLY A 11 -9.49 -10.44 -0.05
N GLY A 12 -8.84 -9.28 0.02
CA GLY A 12 -9.07 -8.11 -0.84
C GLY A 12 -10.29 -7.26 -0.45
N GLY A 13 -11.06 -7.67 0.55
CA GLY A 13 -12.27 -6.99 1.02
C GLY A 13 -12.00 -5.90 2.06
N GLU A 14 -13.02 -5.61 2.87
CA GLU A 14 -13.00 -4.54 3.88
C GLU A 14 -11.85 -4.69 4.88
N GLU A 15 -11.62 -5.89 5.39
CA GLU A 15 -10.52 -6.13 6.34
C GLU A 15 -9.14 -5.86 5.70
N THR A 16 -8.93 -6.25 4.44
CA THR A 16 -7.71 -5.91 3.70
C THR A 16 -7.53 -4.39 3.61
N GLN A 17 -8.59 -3.66 3.23
CA GLN A 17 -8.54 -2.20 3.12
C GLN A 17 -8.29 -1.52 4.46
N LYS A 18 -8.87 -2.04 5.54
CA LYS A 18 -8.63 -1.57 6.89
C LYS A 18 -7.18 -1.76 7.30
N LEU A 19 -6.58 -2.93 7.04
CA LEU A 19 -5.16 -3.17 7.30
C LEU A 19 -4.26 -2.21 6.51
N ILE A 20 -4.56 -2.00 5.21
CA ILE A 20 -3.82 -1.03 4.37
C ILE A 20 -3.83 0.36 4.99
N LYS A 21 -5.00 0.85 5.43
CA LYS A 21 -5.16 2.19 6.01
C LYS A 21 -4.53 2.31 7.40
N ASP A 22 -4.85 1.39 8.30
CA ASP A 22 -4.48 1.49 9.72
C ASP A 22 -3.00 1.21 9.99
N LEU A 23 -2.35 0.44 9.11
CA LEU A 23 -0.94 0.07 9.22
C LEU A 23 -0.09 0.76 8.15
N PHE A 24 -0.34 0.53 6.86
CA PHE A 24 0.59 0.97 5.83
C PHE A 24 0.49 2.47 5.54
N TYR A 25 -0.72 3.01 5.38
CA TYR A 25 -0.88 4.45 5.13
C TYR A 25 -0.38 5.28 6.31
N ARG A 26 -0.67 4.85 7.55
CA ARG A 26 -0.16 5.51 8.76
C ARG A 26 1.35 5.78 8.74
N TYR A 27 2.15 4.90 8.16
CA TYR A 27 3.62 5.03 8.18
C TYR A 27 4.24 5.40 6.83
N PHE A 28 3.56 5.16 5.71
CA PHE A 28 4.12 5.33 4.36
C PHE A 28 3.30 6.26 3.47
N GLU A 29 2.29 6.95 4.01
CA GLU A 29 1.45 7.84 3.23
C GLU A 29 2.27 8.86 2.42
N ASN A 30 1.92 8.95 1.15
CA ASN A 30 2.41 9.94 0.22
C ASN A 30 1.38 10.06 -0.93
N PRO A 31 1.44 11.13 -1.74
CA PRO A 31 0.44 11.35 -2.78
C PRO A 31 0.32 10.22 -3.82
N ILE A 32 1.38 9.45 -4.07
CA ILE A 32 1.36 8.31 -5.01
C ILE A 32 0.61 7.13 -4.39
N LEU A 33 0.90 6.81 -3.13
CA LEU A 33 0.30 5.69 -2.41
C LEU A 33 -1.18 5.93 -2.08
N LEU A 34 -1.53 7.15 -1.65
CA LEU A 34 -2.89 7.49 -1.21
C LEU A 34 -3.93 7.45 -2.33
N ARG A 35 -3.51 7.42 -3.61
CA ARG A 35 -4.42 7.22 -4.75
C ARG A 35 -5.12 5.86 -4.69
N GLY A 36 -4.47 4.84 -4.09
CA GLY A 36 -5.07 3.51 -3.94
C GLY A 36 -5.44 2.84 -5.27
N GLU A 37 -4.73 3.19 -6.34
CA GLU A 37 -4.88 2.60 -7.68
C GLU A 37 -4.10 1.29 -7.77
N ASP A 38 -4.34 0.53 -8.86
CA ASP A 38 -3.64 -0.73 -9.13
C ASP A 38 -2.12 -0.54 -9.32
N SER A 39 -1.63 0.70 -9.52
CA SER A 39 -0.22 1.03 -9.69
C SER A 39 0.11 2.45 -9.26
N GLY A 40 1.35 2.68 -8.81
CA GLY A 40 1.87 4.01 -8.51
C GLY A 40 2.54 4.66 -9.72
N ILE A 41 1.98 5.77 -10.21
CA ILE A 41 2.64 6.58 -11.25
C ILE A 41 3.75 7.43 -10.64
N LEU A 42 4.99 7.15 -11.05
CA LEU A 42 6.18 7.95 -10.73
C LEU A 42 6.29 9.16 -11.66
N PRO A 43 6.84 10.29 -11.18
CA PRO A 43 7.18 11.41 -12.05
C PRO A 43 8.27 11.00 -13.05
N PRO A 44 8.46 11.78 -14.14
CA PRO A 44 9.59 11.59 -15.03
C PRO A 44 10.90 11.55 -14.24
N LEU A 45 11.69 10.50 -14.46
CA LEU A 45 12.99 10.30 -13.83
C LEU A 45 14.08 10.75 -14.81
N GLU A 46 15.08 11.46 -14.30
CA GLU A 46 16.27 11.82 -15.07
C GLU A 46 17.31 10.71 -14.99
N GLY A 47 17.91 10.34 -16.12
CA GLY A 47 18.95 9.31 -16.19
C GLY A 47 18.45 7.88 -16.33
N GLU A 48 19.30 6.93 -15.96
CA GLU A 48 19.05 5.49 -16.10
C GLU A 48 18.35 4.92 -14.85
N ILE A 49 17.43 3.97 -15.04
CA ILE A 49 16.73 3.29 -13.95
C ILE A 49 17.36 1.91 -13.75
N ALA A 50 17.87 1.67 -12.54
CA ALA A 50 18.15 0.32 -12.05
C ALA A 50 16.95 -0.18 -11.23
N PHE A 51 16.53 -1.43 -11.44
CA PHE A 51 15.38 -2.04 -10.78
C PHE A 51 15.76 -3.42 -10.21
N THR A 52 15.39 -3.70 -8.95
CA THR A 52 15.63 -4.95 -8.23
C THR A 52 14.42 -5.36 -7.40
#